data_AF-K0YJS4-F1
#
_entry.id   AF-K0YJS4-F1
#
_cell.length_a   1.000
_cell.length_b   1.000
_cell.length_c   1.000
_cell.angle_alpha   90.00
_cell.angle_beta   90.00
_cell.angle_gamma   90.00
#
_symmetry.space_group_name_H-M   'P 1'
#
loop_
_entity.id
_entity.type
_entity.pdbx_description
1 polymer ?
#
loop_
_entity_poly.entity_id
_entity_poly.type
_entity_poly.pdbx_seq_one_letter_code
_entity_poly.pdbx_strand_id
1 'polypeptide(L)'
;MSIIDPKIDVLLDATDNDRFLLCSLASKRAHDINDMMRGQRDRAIQLSSAVEIAKANNKKPLSMAFSEIARGEVSYDPETIDISQH
;
A
#
# COMPACT_ATOMS: atom_id res chain seq x y z
N MET A 1 0.03 -7.73 11.63
CA MET A 1 0.21 -8.20 10.24
C MET A 1 1.44 -9.06 10.22
N SER A 2 1.27 -10.32 9.84
CA SER A 2 2.41 -11.18 9.53
C SER A 2 2.95 -10.83 8.14
N ILE A 3 4.17 -11.24 7.81
CA ILE A 3 4.73 -11.05 6.45
C ILE A 3 3.98 -11.87 5.39
N ILE A 4 3.34 -12.96 5.82
CA ILE A 4 2.56 -13.87 4.96
C ILE A 4 1.07 -13.49 4.87
N ASP A 5 0.66 -12.41 5.54
CA ASP A 5 -0.72 -11.92 5.53
C ASP A 5 -0.80 -10.54 4.88
N PRO A 6 -1.70 -10.32 3.92
CA PRO A 6 -2.64 -11.30 3.34
C PRO A 6 -1.94 -12.39 2.52
N LYS A 7 -2.58 -13.55 2.39
CA LYS A 7 -2.06 -14.68 1.61
C LYS A 7 -1.75 -14.26 0.18
N ILE A 8 -0.64 -14.75 -0.37
CA ILE A 8 -0.17 -14.38 -1.71
C ILE A 8 -1.19 -14.70 -2.81
N ASP A 9 -1.90 -15.82 -2.70
CA ASP A 9 -2.90 -16.23 -3.69
C ASP A 9 -4.05 -15.21 -3.81
N VAL A 10 -4.45 -14.59 -2.69
CA VAL A 10 -5.50 -13.55 -2.68
C VAL A 10 -5.02 -12.29 -3.39
N LEU A 11 -3.74 -11.95 -3.24
CA LEU A 11 -3.15 -10.79 -3.90
C LEU A 11 -2.98 -11.00 -5.40
N LEU A 12 -2.61 -12.22 -5.80
CA LEU A 12 -2.42 -12.58 -7.22
C LEU A 12 -3.75 -12.66 -7.98
N ASP A 13 -4.81 -13.13 -7.34
CA ASP A 13 -6.16 -13.15 -7.92
C ASP A 13 -6.66 -11.73 -8.28
N ALA A 14 -6.24 -10.72 -7.52
CA ALA A 14 -6.56 -9.32 -7.77
C ALA A 14 -5.72 -8.66 -8.87
N THR A 15 -4.71 -9.35 -9.41
CA THR A 15 -3.73 -8.79 -10.37
C THR A 15 -3.46 -9.75 -11.53
N ASP A 16 -4.50 -10.38 -12.08
CA ASP A 16 -4.42 -11.31 -13.22
C ASP A 16 -3.36 -12.42 -13.06
N ASN A 17 -3.07 -12.82 -11.81
CA ASN A 17 -1.98 -13.74 -11.46
C ASN A 17 -0.57 -13.29 -11.87
N ASP A 18 -0.39 -12.01 -12.21
CA ASP A 18 0.90 -11.40 -12.51
C ASP A 18 1.55 -10.80 -11.25
N ARG A 19 2.68 -11.39 -10.85
CA ARG A 19 3.49 -10.94 -9.71
C ARG A 19 4.15 -9.58 -9.91
N PHE A 20 4.46 -9.21 -11.15
CA PHE A 20 5.11 -7.94 -11.48
C PHE A 20 4.10 -6.80 -11.45
N LEU A 21 2.89 -7.06 -11.94
CA LEU A 21 1.74 -6.18 -11.76
C LEU A 21 1.42 -5.95 -10.29
N LEU A 22 1.34 -7.01 -9.49
CA LEU A 22 1.17 -6.91 -8.03
C LEU A 22 2.25 -6.04 -7.38
N CYS A 23 3.51 -6.26 -7.73
CA CYS A 23 4.63 -5.48 -7.19
C CYS A 23 4.50 -3.99 -7.55
N SER A 24 4.16 -3.69 -8.80
CA SER A 24 4.03 -2.33 -9.31
C SER A 24 2.85 -1.60 -8.66
N LEU A 25 1.69 -2.26 -8.59
CA LEU A 25 0.47 -1.73 -7.97
C LEU A 25 0.69 -1.45 -6.48
N ALA A 26 1.20 -2.44 -5.74
CA ALA A 26 1.44 -2.32 -4.31
C ALA A 26 2.51 -1.25 -4.00
N SER A 27 3.56 -1.15 -4.81
CA SER A 27 4.62 -0.15 -4.61
C SER A 27 4.10 1.26 -4.83
N LYS A 28 3.38 1.51 -5.94
CA LYS A 28 2.77 2.81 -6.22
C LYS A 28 1.83 3.22 -5.10
N ARG A 29 0.96 2.31 -4.66
CA ARG A 29 0.02 2.57 -3.56
C ARG A 29 0.72 2.81 -2.22
N ALA A 30 1.78 2.06 -1.92
CA ALA A 30 2.57 2.26 -0.71
C ALA A 30 3.22 3.65 -0.66
N HIS A 31 3.64 4.18 -1.81
CA HIS A 31 4.14 5.56 -1.91
C HIS A 31 3.05 6.58 -1.61
N ASP A 32 1.86 6.44 -2.20
CA ASP A 32 0.72 7.34 -1.93
C ASP A 32 0.38 7.38 -0.43
N ILE A 33 0.34 6.20 0.21
CA ILE A 33 0.10 6.07 1.66
C ILE A 33 1.22 6.75 2.46
N ASN A 34 2.48 6.53 2.08
CA ASN A 34 3.61 7.09 2.80
C ASN A 34 3.64 8.63 2.71
N ASP A 35 3.37 9.19 1.54
CA ASP A 35 3.27 10.64 1.34
C ASP A 35 2.11 11.25 2.13
N MET A 36 0.96 10.57 2.15
CA MET A 36 -0.18 10.96 2.98
C MET A 36 0.19 10.97 4.48
N MET A 37 0.80 9.89 4.98
CA MET A 37 1.18 9.80 6.39
C MET A 37 2.26 10.82 6.74
N ARG A 38 3.21 11.11 5.83
CA ARG A 38 4.21 12.17 6.03
C ARG A 38 3.52 13.53 6.19
N GLY A 39 2.60 13.88 5.27
CA GLY A 39 1.86 15.13 5.37
C GLY A 39 1.02 15.25 6.65
N GLN A 40 0.44 14.15 7.14
CA GLN A 40 -0.25 14.13 8.44
C GLN A 40 0.72 14.35 9.62
N ARG A 41 1.90 13.71 9.60
CA ARG A 41 2.94 13.90 10.62
C ARG A 41 3.43 15.35 10.64
N ASP A 42 3.68 15.95 9.48
CA ASP A 42 4.16 17.34 9.38
C ASP A 42 3.15 18.33 9.97
N ARG A 43 1.84 18.11 9.73
CA ARG A 43 0.76 18.91 10.37
C ARG A 43 0.67 18.65 11.87
N ALA A 44 0.82 17.40 12.31
CA ALA A 44 0.76 17.04 13.73
C ALA A 44 1.94 17.62 14.51
N ILE A 45 3.15 17.68 13.93
CA ILE A 45 4.33 18.33 14.52
C ILE A 45 4.05 19.80 14.85
N GLN A 46 3.26 20.49 14.02
CA GLN A 46 2.89 21.88 14.27
C GLN A 46 1.87 22.05 15.41
N LEU A 47 1.14 21.00 15.78
CA LEU A 47 -0.03 21.07 16.66
C LEU A 47 0.14 20.33 18.00
N SER A 48 0.96 19.27 18.06
CA SER A 48 1.05 18.33 19.19
C SER A 48 2.44 18.29 19.85
N SER A 49 2.48 17.81 21.10
CA SER A 49 3.74 17.52 21.80
C SER A 49 4.46 16.31 21.18
N ALA A 50 5.80 16.31 21.19
CA ALA A 50 6.66 15.31 20.56
C ALA A 50 6.35 13.84 20.93
N VAL A 51 5.70 13.60 22.08
CA VAL A 51 5.39 12.27 22.62
C VAL A 51 4.23 11.59 21.89
N GLU A 52 3.23 12.35 21.43
CA GLU A 52 2.06 11.79 20.72
C GLU A 52 2.42 11.35 19.29
N ILE A 53 3.35 12.07 18.66
CA ILE A 53 3.83 11.84 17.30
C ILE A 53 4.56 10.50 17.20
N ALA A 54 5.32 10.14 18.24
CA ALA A 54 6.06 8.87 18.29
C ALA A 54 5.13 7.64 18.41
N LYS A 55 3.94 7.76 19.00
CA LYS A 55 3.01 6.64 19.18
C LYS A 55 2.25 6.24 17.90
N ALA A 56 2.19 7.12 16.90
CA ALA A 56 1.23 6.99 15.81
C ALA A 56 1.59 5.98 14.69
N ASN A 57 2.71 5.24 14.76
CA ASN A 57 3.34 4.83 13.51
C ASN A 57 3.91 3.41 13.40
N ASN A 58 3.10 2.40 13.73
CA ASN A 58 3.55 1.00 13.69
C ASN A 58 3.09 0.17 12.47
N LYS A 59 2.42 0.77 11.48
CA LYS A 59 2.03 0.07 10.25
C LYS A 59 2.87 0.54 9.06
N LYS A 60 3.51 -0.43 8.40
CA LYS A 60 4.29 -0.18 7.18
C LYS A 60 3.34 0.15 6.02
N PRO A 61 3.61 1.20 5.22
CA PRO A 61 2.77 1.56 4.07
C PRO A 61 2.51 0.41 3.10
N LEU A 62 3.53 -0.40 2.82
CA LEU A 62 3.39 -1.57 1.95
C LEU A 62 2.41 -2.61 2.50
N SER A 63 2.41 -2.85 3.81
CA SER A 63 1.45 -3.78 4.42
C SER A 63 0.01 -3.24 4.39
N MET A 64 -0.15 -1.91 4.42
CA MET A 64 -1.45 -1.27 4.22
C MET A 64 -1.90 -1.41 2.77
N ALA A 65 -1.02 -1.16 1.79
CA ALA A 65 -1.31 -1.35 0.38
C ALA A 65 -1.77 -2.78 0.06
N PHE A 66 -1.08 -3.81 0.56
CA PHE A 66 -1.54 -5.20 0.38
C PHE A 66 -2.90 -5.46 1.02
N SER A 67 -3.19 -4.84 2.17
CA SER A 67 -4.50 -4.98 2.80
C SER A 67 -5.62 -4.34 1.98
N GLU A 68 -5.37 -3.19 1.35
CA GLU A 68 -6.33 -2.50 0.48
C GLU A 68 -6.55 -3.27 -0.83
N ILE A 69 -5.50 -3.81 -1.44
CA ILE A 69 -5.59 -4.69 -2.61
C ILE A 69 -6.44 -5.93 -2.29
N ALA A 70 -6.15 -6.62 -1.18
CA ALA A 70 -6.90 -7.81 -0.77
C ALA A 70 -8.39 -7.53 -0.46
N ARG A 71 -8.76 -6.27 -0.23
CA ARG A 71 -10.15 -5.85 -0.03
C ARG A 71 -10.84 -5.36 -1.31
N GLY A 72 -10.11 -5.26 -2.42
CA GLY A 72 -10.62 -4.68 -3.66
C GLY A 72 -10.80 -3.16 -3.61
N GLU A 73 -10.15 -2.47 -2.67
CA GLU A 73 -10.22 -1.00 -2.56
C GLU A 73 -9.31 -0.30 -3.59
N VAL A 74 -8.37 -1.03 -4.20
CA VAL A 74 -7.37 -0.54 -5.15
C VAL A 74 -7.35 -1.43 -6.37
N SER A 75 -7.38 -0.83 -7.56
CA SER A 75 -7.28 -1.50 -8.85
C SER A 75 -6.29 -0.78 -9.77
N TYR A 76 -6.03 -1.36 -10.93
CA TYR A 76 -5.25 -0.75 -12.02
C TYR A 76 -6.14 -0.58 -13.25
N ASP A 77 -5.68 0.25 -14.18
CA ASP A 77 -6.28 0.40 -15.50
C ASP A 77 -5.52 -0.50 -16.50
N PRO A 78 -6.16 -1.56 -17.04
CA PRO A 78 -5.53 -2.45 -18.01
C PRO A 78 -5.05 -1.76 -19.28
N GLU A 79 -5.62 -0.61 -19.67
CA GLU A 79 -5.18 0.12 -20.87
C GLU A 79 -3.83 0.81 -20.66
N THR A 80 -3.43 1.00 -19.40
CA THR A 80 -2.18 1.67 -19.03
C THR A 80 -1.02 0.71 -18.84
N ILE A 81 -1.26 -0.60 -18.93
CA ILE A 81 -0.27 -1.64 -18.63
C ILE A 81 -0.33 -2.71 -19.73
N ASP A 82 0.81 -3.05 -20.32
CA ASP A 82 0.87 -4.15 -21.29
C ASP A 82 0.91 -5.50 -20.56
N ILE A 83 -0.28 -6.02 -20.24
CA ILE A 83 -0.45 -7.32 -19.54
C ILE A 83 -0.09 -8.49 -20.48
N SER A 84 -0.04 -8.26 -21.80
CA SER A 84 0.10 -9.32 -22.82
C SER A 84 1.55 -9.72 -23.13
N GLN A 85 2.54 -8.98 -22.62
CA GLN A 85 3.97 -9.18 -22.90
C GLN A 85 4.73 -9.93 -21.80
N HIS A 86 4.06 -10.52 -20.81
CA HIS A 86 4.69 -11.14 -19.63
C HIS A 86 4.28 -12.59 -19.39
#